data_AF-A0A6V7KSZ3-F1
#
_entry.id   AF-A0A6V7KSZ3-F1
#
_cell.length_a   1.000
_cell.length_b   1.000
_cell.length_c   1.000
_cell.angle_alpha   90.00
_cell.angle_beta   90.00
_cell.angle_gamma   90.00
#
_symmetry.space_group_name_H-M   'P 1'
#
loop_
_entity.id
_entity.type
_entity.pdbx_description
1 polymer ?
#
loop_
_entity_poly.entity_id
_entity_poly.type
_entity_poly.pdbx_seq_one_letter_code
_entity_poly.pdbx_strand_id
1 'polypeptide(L)' 'DIFTTLVDAQWRWTLLVFSMNFLLSWLGFAIVWWLIAYAHGDLDPNNRNNPNKTFTPCVEDIHGFTSCFLFSVETQHTIG' A
#
# COMPACT_ATOMS: atom_id res chain seq x y z
N ASP A 1 -26.62 2.73 15.14
CA ASP A 1 -25.99 3.91 15.74
C ASP A 1 -24.54 3.59 16.01
N ILE A 2 -23.66 3.90 15.03
CA ILE A 2 -22.23 3.54 15.12
C ILE A 2 -21.40 4.65 15.75
N PHE A 3 -21.88 5.89 15.66
CA PHE A 3 -21.20 7.08 16.17
C PHE A 3 -21.35 7.16 17.68
N THR A 4 -22.56 6.98 18.22
CA THR A 4 -22.76 7.03 19.67
C THR A 4 -22.06 5.86 20.38
N THR A 5 -22.02 4.67 19.77
CA THR A 5 -21.26 3.52 20.31
C THR A 5 -19.76 3.77 20.33
N LEU A 6 -19.20 4.49 19.36
CA LEU A 6 -17.77 4.74 19.28
C LEU A 6 -17.32 5.86 20.25
N VAL A 7 -18.23 6.80 20.54
CA VAL A 7 -18.06 7.84 21.56
C VAL A 7 -18.16 7.28 22.98
N ASP A 8 -19.04 6.30 23.20
CA ASP A 8 -19.23 5.66 24.52
C ASP A 8 -18.18 4.56 24.82
N ALA A 9 -17.45 4.10 23.80
CA ALA A 9 -16.38 3.11 23.96
C ALA A 9 -15.15 3.68 24.68
N GLN A 10 -14.43 2.83 25.42
CA GLN A 10 -13.18 3.23 26.06
C GLN A 10 -12.15 3.66 25.00
N TRP A 11 -11.40 4.72 25.29
CA TRP A 11 -10.37 5.28 24.39
C TRP A 11 -9.43 4.26 23.76
N ARG A 12 -9.05 3.20 24.51
CA ARG A 12 -8.19 2.12 24.00
C ARG A 12 -8.80 1.41 22.80
N TRP A 13 -10.10 1.11 22.85
CA TRP A 13 -10.83 0.45 21.77
C TRP A 13 -11.06 1.40 20.60
N THR A 14 -11.40 2.65 20.88
CA THR A 14 -11.59 3.68 19.85
C THR A 14 -10.31 3.89 19.05
N LEU A 15 -9.15 4.07 19.71
CA LEU A 15 -7.85 4.21 19.05
C LEU A 15 -7.45 2.96 18.26
N LEU A 16 -7.73 1.76 18.79
CA LEU A 16 -7.44 0.50 18.11
C LEU A 16 -8.28 0.36 16.83
N VAL A 17 -9.58 0.65 16.89
CA VAL A 17 -10.46 0.58 15.70
C VAL A 17 -9.99 1.55 14.61
N PHE A 18 -9.64 2.78 14.98
CA PHE A 18 -9.12 3.74 14.01
C PHE A 18 -7.78 3.29 13.41
N SER A 19 -6.80 2.89 14.23
CA SER A 19 -5.50 2.44 13.74
C SER A 19 -5.60 1.18 12.88
N MET A 20 -6.47 0.24 13.24
CA MET A 20 -6.75 -0.96 12.46
C MET A 20 -7.36 -0.61 11.09
N ASN A 21 -8.26 0.37 11.04
CA ASN A 21 -8.89 0.80 9.80
C ASN A 21 -7.85 1.37 8.82
N PHE A 22 -6.89 2.16 9.32
CA PHE A 22 -5.76 2.65 8.52
C PHE A 22 -4.81 1.52 8.10
N LEU A 23 -4.47 0.59 8.99
CA LEU A 23 -3.63 -0.56 8.64
C LEU A 23 -4.27 -1.42 7.54
N LEU A 24 -5.58 -1.66 7.63
CA LEU A 24 -6.33 -2.40 6.62
C LEU A 24 -6.38 -1.65 5.28
N SER A 25 -6.54 -0.32 5.30
CA SER A 25 -6.51 0.46 4.05
C SER A 25 -5.13 0.46 3.41
N TRP A 26 -4.05 0.58 4.19
CA TRP A 26 -2.68 0.49 3.65
C TRP A 26 -2.40 -0.89 3.08
N LEU A 27 -2.75 -1.96 3.80
CA LEU A 27 -2.54 -3.34 3.34
C LEU A 27 -3.37 -3.66 2.10
N GLY A 28 -4.64 -3.23 2.05
CA GLY A 28 -5.52 -3.45 0.91
C GLY A 28 -4.97 -2.82 -0.37
N PHE A 29 -4.55 -1.55 -0.31
CA PHE A 29 -3.96 -0.88 -1.46
C PHE A 29 -2.55 -1.40 -1.80
N ALA A 30 -1.76 -1.80 -0.81
CA ALA A 30 -0.47 -2.46 -1.03
C ALA A 30 -0.62 -3.76 -1.84
N ILE A 31 -1.65 -4.57 -1.55
CA ILE A 31 -1.95 -5.78 -2.31
C ILE A 31 -2.36 -5.43 -3.75
N VAL A 32 -3.19 -4.40 -3.94
CA VAL A 32 -3.59 -3.96 -5.29
C VAL A 32 -2.37 -3.53 -6.11
N TRP A 33 -1.48 -2.70 -5.56
CA TRP A 33 -0.25 -2.28 -6.24
C TRP A 33 0.70 -3.44 -6.50
N TRP A 34 0.82 -4.37 -5.56
CA TRP A 34 1.64 -5.56 -5.74
C TRP A 34 1.11 -6.45 -6.88
N LEU A 35 -0.21 -6.62 -6.99
CA LEU A 35 -0.83 -7.36 -8.10
C LEU A 35 -0.63 -6.66 -9.44
N ILE A 36 -0.69 -5.33 -9.50
CA ILE A 36 -0.41 -4.54 -10.70
C ILE A 36 1.05 -4.74 -11.13
N ALA A 37 2.00 -4.54 -10.20
CA ALA A 37 3.43 -4.72 -10.45
C ALA A 37 3.76 -6.16 -10.88
N TYR A 38 3.10 -7.16 -10.28
CA TYR A 38 3.26 -8.56 -10.65
C TYR A 38 2.70 -8.87 -12.04
N ALA A 39 1.49 -8.39 -12.36
CA ALA A 39 0.86 -8.61 -13.66
C ALA A 39 1.56 -7.88 -14.81
N HIS A 40 2.11 -6.69 -14.54
CA HIS A 40 2.91 -5.93 -15.51
C HIS A 40 4.32 -6.51 -15.72
N GLY A 41 4.84 -7.25 -14.73
CA GLY A 41 6.19 -7.82 -14.77
C GLY A 41 7.27 -6.88 -14.24
N ASP A 42 6.91 -5.88 -13.44
CA ASP A 42 7.84 -4.93 -12.79
C ASP A 42 8.78 -5.63 -11.80
N LEU A 43 8.35 -6.76 -11.25
CA LEU A 43 9.12 -7.56 -10.30
C LEU A 43 10.13 -8.50 -10.97
N ASP A 44 10.16 -8.59 -12.31
CA ASP A 44 11.11 -9.46 -13.02
C ASP A 44 12.50 -8.80 -13.11
N PRO A 45 13.57 -9.45 -12.59
CA PRO A 45 14.93 -8.93 -12.67
C PRO A 45 15.41 -8.68 -14.11
N ASN A 46 14.86 -9.42 -15.08
CA ASN A 46 15.20 -9.24 -16.50
C ASN A 46 14.69 -7.91 -17.04
N ASN A 47 13.49 -7.48 -16.64
CA ASN A 47 12.93 -6.19 -17.07
C ASN A 47 13.64 -5.02 -16.38
N ARG A 48 14.09 -5.22 -15.15
CA ARG A 48 14.78 -4.20 -14.34
C ARG A 48 16.23 -3.93 -14.77
N ASN A 49 16.95 -4.96 -15.23
CA ASN A 49 18.38 -4.86 -15.54
C ASN A 49 18.68 -4.82 -17.05
N ASN A 50 17.66 -4.90 -17.92
CA ASN A 50 17.89 -4.92 -19.36
C ASN A 50 18.14 -3.50 -19.89
N PRO A 51 19.31 -3.23 -20.50
CA PRO A 51 19.64 -1.93 -21.08
C PRO A 51 18.81 -1.59 -22.33
N ASN A 52 17.98 -2.51 -22.86
CA ASN A 52 17.00 -2.21 -23.90
C ASN A 52 15.81 -1.42 -23.32
N LYS A 53 15.96 -0.09 -23.30
CA LYS A 53 15.08 0.98 -22.78
C LYS A 53 13.60 1.02 -23.24
N THR A 54 12.94 -0.11 -23.47
CA THR A 54 11.52 -0.13 -23.88
C THR A 54 10.55 -0.53 -22.77
N PHE A 55 11.05 -1.05 -21.65
CA PHE A 55 10.23 -1.35 -20.49
C PHE A 55 10.13 -0.13 -19.57
N THR A 56 8.91 0.35 -19.33
CA THR A 56 8.63 1.44 -18.38
C THR A 56 7.83 0.87 -17.22
N PRO A 57 8.32 0.94 -15.97
CA PRO A 57 7.62 0.38 -14.81
C PRO A 57 6.33 1.15 -14.52
N CYS A 58 5.37 0.51 -13.83
CA CYS A 58 4.14 1.19 -13.41
C CYS A 58 4.43 2.26 -12.35
N VAL A 59 5.30 1.92 -11.41
CA VAL A 59 5.77 2.79 -10.33
C VAL A 59 7.27 2.55 -10.15
N GLU A 60 8.03 3.63 -10.07
CA GLU A 60 9.48 3.58 -9.90
C GLU A 60 9.87 2.99 -8.53
N ASP A 61 11.03 2.37 -8.45
CA ASP A 61 11.62 1.80 -7.23
C ASP A 61 10.78 0.77 -6.46
N ILE A 62 9.83 0.10 -7.13
CA ILE A 62 9.13 -1.06 -6.57
C ILE A 62 10.00 -2.32 -6.68
N HIS A 63 10.27 -2.98 -5.55
CA HIS A 63 11.14 -4.17 -5.50
C HIS A 63 10.42 -5.41 -4.96
N GLY A 64 9.20 -5.26 -4.47
CA GLY A 64 8.43 -6.32 -3.85
C GLY A 64 7.31 -5.76 -2.99
N PHE A 65 6.72 -6.63 -2.17
CA PHE A 65 5.56 -6.29 -1.34
C PHE A 65 5.83 -5.14 -0.37
N THR A 66 7.00 -5.12 0.30
CA THR A 66 7.35 -4.05 1.24
C THR A 66 7.42 -2.68 0.58
N SER A 67 7.98 -2.58 -0.64
CA SER A 67 7.99 -1.34 -1.41
C SER A 67 6.57 -0.90 -1.79
N CYS A 68 5.70 -1.83 -2.22
CA CYS A 68 4.29 -1.53 -2.48
C CYS A 68 3.53 -1.07 -1.23
N PHE A 69 3.87 -1.63 -0.06
CA PHE A 69 3.29 -1.21 1.22
C PHE A 69 3.70 0.21 1.59
N LEU A 70 5.00 0.53 1.51
CA LEU A 70 5.49 1.88 1.75
C LEU A 70 4.85 2.88 0.79
N PHE A 71 4.78 2.56 -0.50
CA PHE A 71 4.12 3.39 -1.51
C PHE A 71 2.64 3.64 -1.19
N SER A 72 1.92 2.62 -0.72
CA SER A 72 0.53 2.76 -0.29
C SER A 72 0.39 3.68 0.92
N VAL A 73 1.33 3.64 1.87
CA VAL A 73 1.33 4.51 3.05
C VAL A 73 1.62 5.95 2.63
N GLU A 74 2.66 6.15 1.82
CA GLU A 74 3.07 7.47 1.31
C GLU A 74 1.93 8.17 0.56
N THR A 75 1.25 7.45 -0.34
CA THR A 75 0.13 7.99 -1.12
C THR A 75 -1.07 8.38 -0.23
N GLN A 76 -1.46 7.53 0.73
CA GLN A 76 -2.62 7.80 1.59
C GLN A 76 -2.33 8.87 2.66
N HIS A 77 -1.09 8.98 3.12
CA HIS A 77 -0.67 10.01 4.07
C HIS A 77 -0.16 11.27 3.37
N THR A 78 -0.11 11.28 2.04
CA THR A 78 0.44 12.38 1.23
C THR A 78 1.84 12.78 1.69
N ILE A 79 2.65 11.78 2.08
CA ILE A 79 4.05 11.99 2.49
C ILE A 79 4.92 12.25 1.26
N GLY A 80 4.64 11.51 0.18
CA GLY A 80 5.23 11.64 -1.15
C GLY A 80 4.18 12.03 -2.16
#